data_AF-F0P2S6-F1
#
_entry.id   AF-F0P2S6-F1
#
_cell.length_a   1.000
_cell.length_b   1.000
_cell.length_c   1.000
_cell.angle_alpha   90.00
_cell.angle_beta   90.00
_cell.angle_gamma   90.00
#
_symmetry.space_group_name_H-M   'P 1'
#
loop_
_entity.id
_entity.type
_entity.pdbx_description
1 polymer ?
#
loop_
_entity_poly.entity_id
_entity_poly.type
_entity_poly.pdbx_seq_one_letter_code
_entity_poly.pdbx_strand_id
1 'polypeptide(L)'
;MKSIKTYYLLLFWASILLAGCGENDKNKNDQQTVLESTETKLDTPRENTLKNSSNQEFTAANVTVKIFFKTRDMSTYEGFESSKPETSEREEFRIQHKYTYCYDSEEFNNLQISGNGEKLTLEINDGNKVIYSDPEFDVIGSRKFTTQDFNLDMGTTYTITLRQQENILFQGKIDSQGCM
;
A
#
# COMPACT_ATOMS: atom_id res chain seq x y z
N MET A 1 4.18 45.84 -18.96
CA MET A 1 2.92 46.15 -18.26
C MET A 1 2.59 44.96 -17.36
N LYS A 2 2.54 45.20 -16.04
CA LYS A 2 2.13 44.22 -15.03
C LYS A 2 0.61 44.22 -14.92
N SER A 3 -0.01 43.06 -14.77
CA SER A 3 -1.29 42.97 -14.07
C SER A 3 -1.27 41.76 -13.14
N ILE A 4 -0.99 42.09 -11.88
CA ILE A 4 -1.20 41.29 -10.69
C ILE A 4 -2.69 41.36 -10.35
N LYS A 5 -3.36 40.22 -10.17
CA LYS A 5 -4.58 40.14 -9.36
C LYS A 5 -4.49 38.94 -8.43
N THR A 6 -3.90 39.22 -7.28
CA THR A 6 -4.17 38.61 -5.98
C THR A 6 -5.68 38.53 -5.73
N TYR A 7 -6.21 37.47 -5.10
CA TYR A 7 -7.02 37.54 -3.88
C TYR A 7 -7.41 36.14 -3.38
N TYR A 8 -6.89 35.85 -2.19
CA TYR A 8 -7.30 34.91 -1.15
C TYR A 8 -8.76 34.44 -1.17
N LEU A 9 -8.98 33.14 -0.97
CA LEU A 9 -10.11 32.65 -0.19
C LEU A 9 -9.65 31.55 0.78
N LEU A 10 -9.65 31.90 2.06
CA LEU A 10 -9.29 31.07 3.21
C LEU A 10 -10.47 30.19 3.64
N LEU A 11 -10.12 28.96 4.05
CA LEU A 11 -10.58 28.18 5.21
C LEU A 11 -11.88 28.62 5.91
N PHE A 12 -12.83 27.69 6.03
CA PHE A 12 -13.69 27.40 7.22
C PHE A 12 -14.41 26.08 6.83
N TRP A 13 -14.45 25.01 7.62
CA TRP A 13 -15.28 24.87 8.81
C TRP A 13 -14.74 23.74 9.70
N ALA A 14 -14.49 24.08 10.97
CA ALA A 14 -14.38 23.15 12.08
C ALA A 14 -15.44 23.52 13.12
N SER A 15 -15.91 22.50 13.85
CA SER A 15 -16.64 22.55 15.14
C SER A 15 -18.16 22.47 15.09
N ILE A 16 -18.70 21.27 15.35
CA ILE A 16 -19.94 21.10 16.12
C ILE A 16 -19.66 20.07 17.23
N LEU A 17 -19.47 20.56 18.45
CA LEU A 17 -19.68 19.84 19.70
C LEU A 17 -20.23 20.84 20.71
N LEU A 18 -21.37 20.47 21.32
CA LEU A 18 -21.87 20.79 22.68
C LEU A 18 -23.37 21.10 22.70
N ALA A 19 -24.13 20.19 23.30
CA ALA A 19 -25.29 20.42 24.18
C ALA A 19 -25.72 19.04 24.71
N GLY A 20 -25.92 18.75 25.99
CA GLY A 20 -25.83 19.54 27.22
C GLY A 20 -26.24 18.59 28.36
N CYS A 21 -25.51 18.61 29.48
CA CYS A 21 -25.94 18.03 30.74
C CYS A 21 -27.01 18.92 31.37
N GLY A 22 -28.14 18.34 31.78
CA GLY A 22 -29.13 19.00 32.63
C GLY A 22 -28.90 18.67 34.11
N GLU A 23 -28.63 19.70 34.90
CA GLU A 23 -29.02 19.85 36.33
C GLU A 23 -30.55 19.93 36.44
N ASN A 24 -31.28 19.72 37.54
CA ASN A 24 -31.07 19.48 38.98
C ASN A 24 -32.45 19.01 39.50
N ASP A 25 -32.56 18.22 40.58
CA ASP A 25 -33.47 18.58 41.69
C ASP A 25 -33.34 17.72 42.97
N LYS A 26 -33.67 18.39 44.08
CA LYS A 26 -33.46 18.05 45.50
C LYS A 26 -34.62 17.26 46.12
N ASN A 27 -34.37 16.37 47.12
CA ASN A 27 -34.99 16.44 48.47
C ASN A 27 -34.69 15.25 49.43
N LYS A 28 -34.36 15.63 50.69
CA LYS A 28 -34.73 15.10 52.03
C LYS A 28 -34.60 13.62 52.46
N ASN A 29 -33.70 13.43 53.44
CA ASN A 29 -33.88 12.97 54.84
C ASN A 29 -34.63 11.64 55.15
N ASP A 30 -33.95 10.66 55.75
CA ASP A 30 -34.26 10.12 57.11
C ASP A 30 -33.29 9.00 57.56
N GLN A 31 -33.33 8.73 58.86
CA GLN A 31 -32.35 8.06 59.72
C GLN A 31 -32.32 6.50 59.67
N GLN A 32 -31.25 5.94 60.25
CA GLN A 32 -31.24 4.84 61.25
C GLN A 32 -30.60 3.46 60.88
N THR A 33 -29.33 3.31 61.31
CA THR A 33 -28.70 2.24 62.13
C THR A 33 -28.71 0.73 61.76
N VAL A 34 -27.52 0.12 61.97
CA VAL A 34 -27.19 -1.27 62.42
C VAL A 34 -26.56 -2.23 61.37
N LEU A 35 -25.27 -2.56 61.62
CA LEU A 35 -24.46 -3.79 61.37
C LEU A 35 -24.67 -4.59 60.06
N GLU A 36 -23.68 -5.11 59.33
CA GLU A 36 -22.38 -5.69 59.68
C GLU A 36 -21.56 -5.93 58.39
N SER A 37 -20.24 -6.08 58.56
CA SER A 37 -19.15 -6.49 57.63
C SER A 37 -19.55 -7.26 56.36
N THR A 38 -18.92 -7.03 55.19
CA THR A 38 -17.54 -7.51 54.92
C THR A 38 -16.93 -6.90 53.65
N GLU A 39 -15.66 -6.48 53.78
CA GLU A 39 -14.54 -6.57 52.81
C GLU A 39 -14.47 -5.70 51.54
N THR A 40 -13.92 -4.51 51.74
CA THR A 40 -12.71 -3.92 51.12
C THR A 40 -12.10 -4.55 49.85
N LYS A 41 -12.05 -3.79 48.75
CA LYS A 41 -10.91 -3.71 47.79
C LYS A 41 -10.86 -2.28 47.22
N LEU A 42 -10.09 -1.38 47.84
CA LEU A 42 -8.77 -0.91 47.38
C LEU A 42 -8.78 -0.47 45.90
N ASP A 43 -8.96 0.84 45.70
CA ASP A 43 -8.79 1.52 44.40
C ASP A 43 -7.36 1.37 43.91
N THR A 44 -7.19 0.62 42.81
CA THR A 44 -5.95 0.61 42.03
C THR A 44 -5.94 1.84 41.11
N PRO A 45 -4.86 2.64 41.08
CA PRO A 45 -4.70 3.68 40.07
C PRO A 45 -4.67 3.03 38.67
N ARG A 46 -5.56 3.52 37.82
CA ARG A 46 -5.72 3.15 36.41
C ARG A 46 -4.36 3.18 35.71
N GLU A 47 -3.87 2.01 35.31
CA GLU A 47 -2.73 1.84 34.42
C GLU A 47 -2.89 2.76 33.21
N ASN A 48 -1.97 3.72 33.08
CA ASN A 48 -1.66 4.34 31.81
C ASN A 48 -0.31 3.79 31.36
N THR A 49 -0.23 2.46 31.24
CA THR A 49 0.86 1.81 30.54
C THR A 49 0.53 1.93 29.06
N LEU A 50 0.94 3.05 28.47
CA LEU A 50 1.16 3.22 27.05
C LEU A 50 1.75 1.89 26.54
N LYS A 51 0.99 1.13 25.75
CA LYS A 51 1.53 -0.03 25.04
C LYS A 51 2.66 0.53 24.18
N ASN A 52 3.89 0.38 24.66
CA ASN A 52 5.07 0.46 23.84
C ASN A 52 4.85 -0.58 22.76
N SER A 53 4.38 -0.11 21.60
CA SER A 53 4.42 -0.88 20.36
C SER A 53 5.85 -1.39 20.27
N SER A 54 6.00 -2.70 20.34
CA SER A 54 7.31 -3.32 20.22
C SER A 54 7.87 -2.86 18.88
N ASN A 55 8.84 -1.96 18.92
CA ASN A 55 9.73 -1.70 17.79
C ASN A 55 10.51 -2.99 17.59
N GLN A 56 9.87 -3.96 16.93
CA GLN A 56 10.53 -5.13 16.43
C GLN A 56 11.49 -4.59 15.38
N GLU A 57 12.77 -4.57 15.72
CA GLU A 57 13.82 -4.08 14.84
C GLU A 57 14.03 -5.13 13.75
N PHE A 58 13.72 -4.78 12.51
CA PHE A 58 13.91 -5.66 11.37
C PHE A 58 15.26 -5.40 10.74
N THR A 59 15.89 -6.46 10.24
CA THR A 59 17.04 -6.28 9.36
C THR A 59 16.56 -5.60 8.08
N ALA A 60 17.29 -4.56 7.66
CA ALA A 60 16.98 -3.85 6.42
C ALA A 60 16.98 -4.83 5.25
N ALA A 61 15.88 -4.85 4.50
CA ALA A 61 15.75 -5.72 3.34
C ALA A 61 16.79 -5.35 2.27
N ASN A 62 17.40 -6.37 1.68
CA ASN A 62 18.25 -6.25 0.51
C ASN A 62 17.59 -7.01 -0.64
N VAL A 63 16.84 -6.28 -1.47
CA VAL A 63 16.00 -6.85 -2.51
C VAL A 63 16.22 -6.16 -3.85
N THR A 64 15.98 -6.89 -4.93
CA THR A 64 15.97 -6.40 -6.30
C THR A 64 14.66 -6.79 -6.95
N VAL A 65 14.03 -5.84 -7.64
CA VAL A 65 12.78 -6.06 -8.38
C VAL A 65 13.08 -6.14 -9.88
N LYS A 66 12.61 -7.20 -10.52
CA LYS A 66 12.72 -7.43 -11.97
C LYS A 66 11.34 -7.66 -12.55
N ILE A 67 11.16 -7.27 -13.80
CA ILE A 67 9.96 -7.59 -14.56
C ILE A 67 10.31 -8.29 -15.86
N PHE A 68 9.50 -9.27 -16.21
CA PHE A 68 9.66 -10.09 -17.38
C PHE A 68 8.42 -10.01 -18.26
N PHE A 69 8.66 -9.84 -19.55
CA PHE A 69 7.63 -9.87 -20.58
C PHE A 69 7.94 -10.97 -21.58
N LYS A 70 6.88 -11.53 -22.15
CA LYS A 70 6.93 -12.54 -23.20
C LYS A 70 6.54 -11.89 -24.52
N THR A 71 7.33 -12.06 -25.57
CA THR A 71 6.94 -11.61 -26.91
C THR A 71 5.77 -12.44 -27.41
N ARG A 72 4.79 -11.81 -28.07
CA ARG A 72 3.70 -12.55 -28.72
C ARG A 72 4.20 -13.31 -29.93
N ASP A 73 3.58 -14.47 -30.16
CA ASP A 73 3.76 -15.19 -31.42
C ASP A 73 2.99 -14.43 -32.52
N MET A 74 3.72 -13.68 -33.34
CA MET A 74 3.15 -12.94 -34.46
C MET A 74 3.00 -13.80 -35.73
N SER A 75 3.24 -15.11 -35.67
CA SER A 75 3.11 -16.00 -36.85
C SER A 75 1.70 -16.08 -37.42
N THR A 76 0.68 -15.64 -36.68
CA THR A 76 -0.71 -15.57 -37.13
C THR A 76 -1.05 -14.24 -37.82
N TYR A 77 -0.15 -13.25 -37.79
CA TYR A 77 -0.31 -11.98 -38.49
C TYR A 77 0.36 -12.04 -39.87
N GLU A 78 -0.38 -11.68 -40.93
CA GLU A 78 0.13 -11.73 -42.29
C GLU A 78 1.38 -10.85 -42.46
N GLY A 79 2.46 -11.43 -43.00
CA GLY A 79 3.71 -10.74 -43.31
C GLY A 79 4.81 -10.84 -42.24
N PHE A 80 4.58 -11.52 -41.11
CA PHE A 80 5.61 -11.76 -40.09
C PHE A 80 6.16 -13.18 -40.14
N GLU A 81 7.50 -13.33 -40.13
CA GLU A 81 8.13 -14.64 -39.93
C GLU A 81 7.82 -15.17 -38.53
N SER A 82 7.53 -16.47 -38.43
CA SER A 82 7.26 -17.12 -37.14
C SER A 82 8.47 -17.01 -36.21
N SER A 83 8.36 -16.18 -35.19
CA SER A 83 9.29 -16.14 -34.07
C SER A 83 8.66 -16.85 -32.87
N LYS A 84 9.36 -17.84 -32.32
CA LYS A 84 8.94 -18.45 -31.05
C LYS A 84 8.86 -17.36 -29.97
N PRO A 85 7.81 -17.36 -29.13
CA PRO A 85 7.74 -16.47 -27.98
C PRO A 85 8.96 -16.59 -27.09
N GLU A 86 9.56 -15.45 -26.74
CA GLU A 86 10.69 -15.36 -25.83
C GLU A 86 10.31 -14.55 -24.60
N THR A 87 10.63 -15.07 -23.42
CA THR A 87 10.49 -14.34 -22.16
C THR A 87 11.82 -13.73 -21.77
N SER A 88 11.85 -12.41 -21.55
CA SER A 88 13.08 -11.70 -21.17
C SER A 88 12.82 -10.60 -20.14
N GLU A 89 13.86 -10.28 -19.36
CA GLU A 89 13.85 -9.18 -18.39
C GLU A 89 13.75 -7.84 -19.15
N ARG A 90 13.06 -6.85 -18.57
CA ARG A 90 13.16 -5.46 -18.99
C ARG A 90 14.07 -4.71 -18.03
N GLU A 91 15.36 -4.69 -18.36
CA GLU A 91 16.40 -4.12 -17.50
C GLU A 91 16.17 -2.64 -17.18
N GLU A 92 15.56 -1.89 -18.10
CA GLU A 92 15.17 -0.49 -17.88
C GLU A 92 14.26 -0.32 -16.66
N PHE A 93 13.36 -1.27 -16.42
CA PHE A 93 12.49 -1.23 -15.24
C PHE A 93 13.31 -1.34 -13.95
N ARG A 94 14.35 -2.18 -13.93
CA ARG A 94 15.22 -2.35 -12.76
C ARG A 94 16.13 -1.15 -12.54
N ILE A 95 16.68 -0.57 -13.61
CA ILE A 95 17.67 0.52 -13.51
C ILE A 95 17.01 1.89 -13.36
N GLN A 96 15.98 2.16 -14.17
CA GLN A 96 15.35 3.46 -14.26
C GLN A 96 14.03 3.54 -13.48
N HIS A 97 13.56 2.41 -12.92
CA HIS A 97 12.28 2.30 -12.24
C HIS A 97 11.10 2.71 -13.13
N LYS A 98 11.26 2.54 -14.45
CA LYS A 98 10.23 2.82 -15.45
C LYS A 98 10.40 1.90 -16.65
N TYR A 99 9.29 1.56 -17.29
CA TYR A 99 9.29 0.85 -18.57
C TYR A 99 8.02 1.23 -19.36
N THR A 100 8.13 1.33 -20.68
CA THR A 100 6.98 1.44 -21.57
C THR A 100 6.70 0.07 -22.17
N TYR A 101 5.57 -0.51 -21.77
CA TYR A 101 5.12 -1.82 -22.20
C TYR A 101 4.26 -1.69 -23.46
N CYS A 102 4.66 -2.41 -24.50
CA CYS A 102 3.94 -2.47 -25.76
C CYS A 102 2.89 -3.58 -25.74
N TYR A 103 1.65 -3.24 -25.42
CA TYR A 103 0.57 -4.22 -25.24
C TYR A 103 0.29 -5.06 -26.49
N ASP A 104 0.62 -4.55 -27.67
CA ASP A 104 0.34 -5.24 -28.94
C ASP A 104 1.37 -6.32 -29.27
N SER A 105 2.62 -6.18 -28.78
CA SER A 105 3.73 -7.08 -29.14
C SER A 105 4.27 -7.91 -27.97
N GLU A 106 3.90 -7.57 -26.75
CA GLU A 106 4.38 -8.20 -25.54
C GLU A 106 3.21 -8.60 -24.63
N GLU A 107 3.47 -9.53 -23.72
CA GLU A 107 2.57 -9.93 -22.65
C GLU A 107 3.32 -9.92 -21.32
N PHE A 108 2.71 -9.36 -20.28
CA PHE A 108 3.24 -9.49 -18.93
C PHE A 108 3.41 -10.97 -18.58
N ASN A 109 4.59 -11.35 -18.09
CA ASN A 109 4.86 -12.73 -17.69
C ASN A 109 4.93 -12.86 -16.17
N ASN A 110 5.85 -12.13 -15.55
CA ASN A 110 5.99 -12.11 -14.10
C ASN A 110 6.76 -10.88 -13.61
N LEU A 111 6.53 -10.54 -12.34
CA LEU A 111 7.39 -9.72 -11.52
C LEU A 111 8.13 -10.62 -10.54
N GLN A 112 9.45 -10.46 -10.44
CA GLN A 112 10.29 -11.23 -9.53
C GLN A 112 10.96 -10.31 -8.53
N ILE A 113 10.81 -10.63 -7.24
CA ILE A 113 11.54 -10.02 -6.13
C ILE A 113 12.61 -11.02 -5.70
N SER A 114 13.87 -10.63 -5.76
CA SER A 114 15.01 -11.46 -5.35
C SER A 114 15.80 -10.81 -4.23
N GLY A 115 16.39 -11.62 -3.36
CA GLY A 115 17.19 -11.15 -2.22
C GLY A 115 16.68 -11.70 -0.89
N ASN A 116 16.86 -10.92 0.18
CA ASN A 116 16.39 -11.27 1.52
C ASN A 116 15.64 -10.08 2.13
N GLY A 117 14.43 -10.30 2.63
CA GLY A 117 13.63 -9.29 3.30
C GLY A 117 12.48 -9.92 4.06
N GLU A 118 12.14 -9.34 5.20
CA GLU A 118 11.06 -9.79 6.08
C GLU A 118 9.98 -8.71 6.18
N LYS A 119 8.72 -9.13 6.33
CA LYS A 119 7.53 -8.27 6.44
C LYS A 119 7.45 -7.22 5.32
N LEU A 120 7.67 -7.68 4.10
CA LEU A 120 7.52 -6.88 2.90
C LEU A 120 6.04 -6.70 2.55
N THR A 121 5.73 -5.57 1.92
CA THR A 121 4.40 -5.31 1.35
C THR A 121 4.57 -4.93 -0.12
N LEU A 122 3.89 -5.65 -1.01
CA LEU A 122 3.84 -5.36 -2.43
C LEU A 122 2.46 -4.82 -2.76
N GLU A 123 2.42 -3.66 -3.41
CA GLU A 123 1.19 -3.03 -3.91
C GLU A 123 1.36 -2.70 -5.40
N ILE A 124 0.35 -3.06 -6.19
CA ILE A 124 0.27 -2.72 -7.62
C ILE A 124 -0.96 -1.86 -7.81
N ASN A 125 -0.77 -0.68 -8.39
CA ASN A 125 -1.82 0.31 -8.60
C ASN A 125 -1.99 0.53 -10.11
N ASP A 126 -3.23 0.49 -10.58
CA ASP A 126 -3.65 0.98 -11.89
C ASP A 126 -4.14 2.42 -11.71
N GLY A 127 -3.31 3.40 -12.09
CA GLY A 127 -3.52 4.79 -11.71
C GLY A 127 -3.63 4.95 -10.19
N ASN A 128 -4.81 5.32 -9.70
CA ASN A 128 -5.09 5.49 -8.26
C ASN A 128 -5.77 4.27 -7.61
N LYS A 129 -6.05 3.21 -8.37
CA LYS A 129 -6.76 2.03 -7.88
C LYS A 129 -5.76 0.92 -7.56
N VAL A 130 -5.79 0.40 -6.34
CA VAL A 130 -5.04 -0.82 -5.99
C VAL A 130 -5.68 -2.00 -6.71
N ILE A 131 -4.90 -2.71 -7.54
CA ILE A 131 -5.32 -3.91 -8.26
C ILE A 131 -4.72 -5.19 -7.68
N TYR A 132 -3.65 -5.07 -6.91
CA TYR A 132 -3.03 -6.17 -6.19
C TYR A 132 -2.36 -5.68 -4.91
N SER A 133 -2.46 -6.47 -3.86
CA SER A 133 -1.78 -6.23 -2.59
C SER A 133 -1.42 -7.57 -1.95
N ASP A 134 -0.15 -7.70 -1.57
CA ASP A 134 0.35 -8.82 -0.77
C ASP A 134 1.09 -8.25 0.45
N PRO A 135 0.42 -8.17 1.61
CA PRO A 135 1.00 -7.62 2.83
C PRO A 135 1.78 -8.68 3.63
N GLU A 136 2.80 -8.22 4.35
CA GLU A 136 3.53 -8.98 5.38
C GLU A 136 4.18 -10.29 4.89
N PHE A 137 4.76 -10.30 3.70
CA PHE A 137 5.48 -11.47 3.20
C PHE A 137 6.98 -11.40 3.38
N ASP A 138 7.60 -12.58 3.44
CA ASP A 138 9.05 -12.73 3.47
C ASP A 138 9.58 -13.21 2.12
N VAL A 139 10.83 -12.84 1.82
CA VAL A 139 11.58 -13.33 0.68
C VAL A 139 12.93 -13.85 1.16
N ILE A 140 13.22 -15.11 0.81
CA ILE A 140 14.54 -15.72 0.91
C ILE A 140 14.88 -16.27 -0.48
N GLY A 141 15.88 -15.68 -1.13
CA GLY A 141 16.28 -16.03 -2.49
C GLY A 141 15.43 -15.34 -3.57
N SER A 142 14.22 -15.83 -3.84
CA SER A 142 13.32 -15.17 -4.79
C SER A 142 11.85 -15.55 -4.62
N ARG A 143 10.97 -14.59 -4.91
CA ARG A 143 9.53 -14.79 -5.04
C ARG A 143 9.05 -14.23 -6.39
N LYS A 144 8.12 -14.94 -7.04
CA LYS A 144 7.54 -14.55 -8.33
C LYS A 144 6.06 -14.28 -8.18
N PHE A 145 5.60 -13.26 -8.88
CA PHE A 145 4.22 -12.84 -9.03
C PHE A 145 3.88 -12.89 -10.51
N THR A 146 2.87 -13.65 -10.88
CA THR A 146 2.56 -14.00 -12.28
C THR A 146 1.26 -13.34 -12.71
N THR A 147 0.83 -13.62 -13.94
CA THR A 147 -0.48 -13.20 -14.46
C THR A 147 -1.67 -13.72 -13.65
N GLN A 148 -1.47 -14.73 -12.79
CA GLN A 148 -2.51 -15.22 -11.87
C GLN A 148 -2.70 -14.31 -10.66
N ASP A 149 -1.66 -13.57 -10.29
CA ASP A 149 -1.67 -12.63 -9.17
C ASP A 149 -2.27 -11.28 -9.60
N PHE A 150 -1.75 -10.74 -10.71
CA PHE A 150 -2.23 -9.52 -11.32
C PHE A 150 -1.91 -9.50 -12.81
N ASN A 151 -2.60 -8.64 -13.57
CA ASN A 151 -2.33 -8.45 -14.99
C ASN A 151 -2.13 -6.96 -15.32
N LEU A 152 -1.48 -6.70 -16.45
CA LEU A 152 -1.26 -5.37 -16.99
C LEU A 152 -2.06 -5.20 -18.28
N ASP A 153 -3.16 -4.46 -18.20
CA ASP A 153 -4.05 -4.11 -19.31
C ASP A 153 -3.52 -2.90 -20.09
N MET A 154 -4.05 -2.68 -21.28
CA MET A 154 -3.68 -1.57 -22.15
C MET A 154 -4.27 -0.24 -21.66
N GLY A 155 -3.53 0.86 -21.86
CA GLY A 155 -4.07 2.22 -21.81
C GLY A 155 -3.99 2.89 -20.44
N THR A 156 -3.12 2.41 -19.56
CA THR A 156 -2.93 2.97 -18.23
C THR A 156 -1.47 2.87 -17.76
N THR A 157 -1.16 3.60 -16.70
CA THR A 157 0.12 3.52 -16.01
C THR A 157 -0.03 2.77 -14.70
N TYR A 158 0.75 1.70 -14.57
CA TYR A 158 0.86 0.93 -13.35
C TYR A 158 1.97 1.46 -12.46
N THR A 159 1.72 1.51 -11.15
CA THR A 159 2.75 1.77 -10.14
C THR A 159 2.94 0.53 -9.30
N ILE A 160 4.20 0.09 -9.16
CA ILE A 160 4.60 -1.07 -8.38
C ILE A 160 5.38 -0.56 -7.19
N THR A 161 4.88 -0.79 -5.99
CA THR A 161 5.51 -0.33 -4.75
C THR A 161 5.84 -1.52 -3.87
N LEU A 162 7.12 -1.64 -3.50
CA LEU A 162 7.60 -2.58 -2.50
C LEU A 162 8.04 -1.82 -1.27
N ARG A 163 7.46 -2.16 -0.11
CA ARG A 163 7.78 -1.55 1.17
C ARG A 163 8.27 -2.58 2.18
N GLN A 164 9.01 -2.12 3.17
CA GLN A 164 9.20 -2.79 4.45
C GLN A 164 8.81 -1.80 5.53
N GLN A 165 7.71 -2.09 6.24
CA GLN A 165 7.04 -1.11 7.09
C GLN A 165 6.70 0.18 6.30
N GLU A 166 7.07 1.35 6.83
CA GLU A 166 6.87 2.66 6.20
C GLU A 166 7.94 3.00 5.13
N ASN A 167 8.99 2.19 5.01
CA ASN A 167 10.10 2.47 4.09
C ASN A 167 9.79 1.90 2.70
N ILE A 168 9.82 2.77 1.68
CA ILE A 168 9.75 2.34 0.27
C ILE A 168 11.12 1.81 -0.14
N LEU A 169 11.18 0.52 -0.44
CA LEU A 169 12.38 -0.15 -0.94
C LEU A 169 12.50 -0.02 -2.45
N PHE A 170 11.37 -0.05 -3.15
CA PHE A 170 11.30 0.08 -4.60
C PHE A 170 9.97 0.71 -5.01
N GLN A 171 10.02 1.61 -5.99
CA GLN A 171 8.83 2.13 -6.64
C GLN A 171 9.08 2.27 -8.14
N GLY A 172 8.45 1.41 -8.93
CA GLY A 172 8.58 1.37 -10.38
C GLY A 172 7.28 1.74 -11.09
N LYS A 173 7.37 2.28 -12.31
CA LYS A 173 6.22 2.58 -13.16
C LYS A 173 6.24 1.76 -14.45
N ILE A 174 5.08 1.31 -14.91
CA ILE A 174 4.94 0.69 -16.23
C ILE A 174 3.86 1.45 -16.97
N ASP A 175 4.23 2.05 -18.08
CA ASP A 175 3.28 2.70 -18.97
C ASP A 175 2.85 1.70 -20.04
N SER A 176 1.60 1.24 -19.97
CA SER A 176 1.05 0.23 -20.87
C SER A 176 0.34 0.90 -22.03
N GLN A 177 0.92 0.82 -23.22
CA GLN A 177 0.46 1.54 -24.40
C GLN A 177 0.27 0.58 -25.57
N GLY A 178 -0.69 0.92 -26.45
CA GLY A 178 -0.75 0.32 -27.78
C GLY A 178 0.39 0.87 -28.64
N CYS A 179 0.94 0.05 -29.50
CA CYS A 179 2.03 0.41 -30.41
C CYS A 179 1.52 0.40 -31.85
N MET A 180 1.75 1.52 -32.55
CA MET A 180 1.53 1.64 -33.98
C MET A 180 2.77 1.25 -34.77
#